data_AF-A0A2N3HXM7-F1
#
_entry.id   AF-A0A2N3HXM7-F1
#
_cell.length_a   1.000
_cell.length_b   1.000
_cell.length_c   1.000
_cell.angle_alpha   90.00
_cell.angle_beta   90.00
_cell.angle_gamma   90.00
#
_symmetry.space_group_name_H-M   'P 1'
#
loop_
_entity.id
_entity.type
_entity.pdbx_description
1 polymer ?
#
loop_
_entity_poly.entity_id
_entity_poly.type
_entity_poly.pdbx_seq_one_letter_code
_entity_poly.pdbx_strand_id
1 'polypeptide(L)'
;MSYVQEQQKKLMIERLQNNAELLIEDINDIIHALQVASGNATGVGKIKGILQYLEQMPIHIITANGEQVIKDKFELSKFIQTLDKYIDFTIDRDFKDYF
;
A
#
# COMPACT_ATOMS: atom_id res chain seq x y z
N MET A 1 7.30 -11.53 11.54
CA MET A 1 7.45 -10.63 10.37
C MET A 1 8.88 -10.75 9.88
N SER A 2 9.13 -10.77 8.57
CA SER A 2 10.52 -10.88 8.08
C SER A 2 11.28 -9.57 8.33
N TYR A 3 12.62 -9.63 8.43
CA TYR A 3 13.46 -8.44 8.61
C TYR A 3 13.23 -7.42 7.49
N VAL A 4 13.09 -7.89 6.25
CA VAL A 4 12.85 -7.04 5.07
C VAL A 4 11.50 -6.32 5.16
N GLN A 5 10.44 -7.04 5.58
CA GLN A 5 9.11 -6.43 5.76
C GLN A 5 9.14 -5.33 6.82
N GLU A 6 9.79 -5.57 7.95
CA GLU A 6 9.89 -4.60 9.05
C GLU A 6 10.68 -3.34 8.65
N GLN A 7 11.78 -3.52 7.90
CA GLN A 7 12.56 -2.40 7.39
C GLN A 7 11.76 -1.55 6.38
N GLN A 8 11.09 -2.21 5.43
CA GLN A 8 10.30 -1.51 4.40
C GLN A 8 9.09 -0.79 5.01
N LYS A 9 8.48 -1.38 6.04
CA LYS A 9 7.43 -0.73 6.81
C LYS A 9 7.91 0.59 7.44
N LYS A 10 9.07 0.57 8.10
CA LYS A 10 9.65 1.78 8.74
C LYS A 10 9.96 2.86 7.73
N LEU A 11 10.67 2.50 6.65
CA LEU A 11 11.01 3.45 5.58
C LEU A 11 9.77 4.10 4.95
N MET A 12 8.71 3.31 4.75
CA MET A 12 7.46 3.83 4.22
C MET A 12 6.81 4.84 5.17
N ILE A 13 6.73 4.53 6.47
CA ILE A 13 6.18 5.44 7.48
C ILE A 13 6.99 6.74 7.55
N GLU A 14 8.32 6.65 7.64
CA GLU A 14 9.19 7.83 7.70
C GLU A 14 9.01 8.73 6.48
N ARG A 15 8.89 8.14 5.29
CA ARG A 15 8.67 8.92 4.06
C ARG A 15 7.30 9.59 4.06
N LEU A 16 6.25 8.88 4.44
CA LEU A 16 4.89 9.43 4.52
C LEU A 16 4.80 10.53 5.59
N GLN A 17 5.52 10.42 6.70
CA GLN A 17 5.59 11.49 7.69
C GLN A 17 6.27 12.76 7.16
N ASN A 18 7.22 12.63 6.22
CA ASN A 18 7.94 13.76 5.67
C ASN A 18 7.19 14.48 4.55
N ASN A 19 6.45 13.76 3.71
CA ASN A 19 5.85 14.36 2.51
C ASN A 19 4.37 13.99 2.26
N ALA A 20 3.73 13.17 3.12
CA ALA A 20 2.35 12.69 3.01
C ALA A 20 1.95 12.14 1.62
N GLU A 21 2.92 11.83 0.77
CA GLU A 21 2.75 11.51 -0.63
C GLU A 21 3.14 10.05 -0.89
N LEU A 22 2.30 9.36 -1.66
CA LEU A 22 2.56 8.02 -2.15
C LEU A 22 2.90 8.07 -3.65
N LEU A 23 4.02 7.44 -4.00
CA LEU A 23 4.44 7.32 -5.41
C LEU A 23 3.76 6.11 -6.05
N ILE A 24 3.49 6.22 -7.35
CA ILE A 24 2.94 5.10 -8.15
C ILE A 24 3.84 3.86 -8.09
N GLU A 25 5.15 4.03 -7.99
CA GLU A 25 6.10 2.90 -7.87
C GLU A 25 5.84 2.05 -6.63
N ASP A 26 5.47 2.66 -5.50
CA ASP A 26 5.15 1.90 -4.28
C ASP A 26 3.86 1.10 -4.43
N ILE A 27 2.93 1.63 -5.22
CA ILE A 27 1.66 0.98 -5.51
C ILE A 27 1.89 -0.20 -6.44
N ASN A 28 2.80 -0.06 -7.42
CA ASN A 28 3.22 -1.17 -8.27
C ASN A 28 3.94 -2.27 -7.47
N ASP A 29 4.79 -1.91 -6.50
CA ASP A 29 5.42 -2.89 -5.61
C ASP A 29 4.40 -3.66 -4.77
N ILE A 30 3.34 -2.97 -4.32
CA ILE A 30 2.22 -3.58 -3.60
C ILE A 30 1.42 -4.51 -4.51
N ILE A 31 1.05 -4.05 -5.71
CA ILE A 31 0.36 -4.84 -6.74
C ILE A 31 1.15 -6.12 -7.05
N HIS A 32 2.45 -5.98 -7.28
CA HIS A 32 3.32 -7.11 -7.55
C HIS A 32 3.42 -8.06 -6.35
N ALA A 33 3.45 -7.53 -5.12
CA ALA A 33 3.45 -8.36 -3.93
C ALA A 33 2.15 -9.16 -3.74
N LEU A 34 1.01 -8.59 -4.14
CA LEU A 34 -0.31 -9.22 -4.09
C LEU A 34 -0.46 -10.32 -5.15
N GLN A 35 0.12 -10.13 -6.34
CA GLN A 35 0.06 -11.12 -7.42
C GLN A 35 0.98 -12.33 -7.20
N VAL A 36 2.07 -12.17 -6.45
CA VAL A 36 3.05 -13.24 -6.21
C VAL A 36 2.58 -14.10 -5.03
N ALA A 37 2.33 -15.39 -5.28
CA ALA A 37 1.81 -16.35 -4.30
C ALA A 37 2.64 -16.51 -3.00
N SER A 38 3.87 -16.00 -2.96
CA SER A 38 4.72 -15.99 -1.76
C SER A 38 4.76 -14.65 -1.02
N GLY A 39 4.02 -13.63 -1.49
CA GLY A 39 3.99 -12.29 -0.90
C GLY A 39 5.37 -11.61 -0.93
N ASN A 40 5.62 -10.74 -1.91
CA ASN A 40 6.89 -10.01 -1.94
C ASN A 40 7.09 -9.21 -0.65
N ALA A 41 8.12 -9.56 0.13
CA ALA A 41 8.44 -8.96 1.42
C ALA A 41 8.51 -7.43 1.37
N THR A 42 8.94 -6.86 0.24
CA THR A 42 8.99 -5.42 0.04
C THR A 42 7.60 -4.81 -0.02
N GLY A 43 6.74 -5.25 -0.94
CA GLY A 43 5.39 -4.70 -1.06
C GLY A 43 4.52 -4.96 0.17
N VAL A 44 4.69 -6.12 0.83
CA VAL A 44 4.02 -6.41 2.12
C VAL A 44 4.47 -5.45 3.22
N GLY A 45 5.76 -5.12 3.30
CA GLY A 45 6.25 -4.12 4.26
C GLY A 45 5.70 -2.72 3.98
N LYS A 46 5.73 -2.31 2.69
CA LYS A 46 5.20 -1.03 2.23
C LYS A 46 3.72 -0.86 2.56
N ILE A 47 2.86 -1.84 2.22
CA ILE A 47 1.42 -1.71 2.48
C ILE A 47 1.12 -1.54 3.97
N LYS A 48 1.85 -2.24 4.85
CA LYS A 48 1.69 -2.13 6.30
C LYS A 48 2.06 -0.74 6.80
N GLY A 49 3.10 -0.14 6.22
CA GLY A 49 3.49 1.23 6.54
C GLY A 49 2.42 2.23 6.13
N ILE A 50 1.86 2.07 4.92
CA ILE A 50 0.77 2.91 4.41
C ILE A 50 -0.47 2.80 5.30
N LEU A 51 -0.90 1.58 5.62
CA LEU A 51 -2.08 1.34 6.45
C LEU A 51 -1.92 1.92 7.86
N GLN A 52 -0.74 1.74 8.47
CA GLN A 52 -0.46 2.33 9.78
C GLN A 52 -0.46 3.86 9.73
N TYR A 53 0.04 4.47 8.64
CA TYR A 53 -0.01 5.91 8.49
C TYR A 53 -1.45 6.42 8.27
N LEU A 54 -2.25 5.69 7.49
CA LEU A 54 -3.67 6.01 7.23
C LEU A 54 -4.53 6.00 8.49
N GLU A 55 -4.15 5.26 9.54
CA GLU A 55 -4.83 5.34 10.84
C GLU A 55 -4.68 6.73 11.50
N GLN A 56 -3.70 7.52 11.07
CA GLN A 56 -3.36 8.82 11.66
C GLN A 56 -3.74 9.98 10.75
N MET A 57 -3.37 9.91 9.46
CA MET A 57 -3.54 11.00 8.51
C MET A 57 -3.85 10.47 7.10
N PRO A 58 -4.63 11.23 6.30
CA PRO A 58 -4.84 10.89 4.90
C PRO A 58 -3.53 10.98 4.10
N ILE A 59 -3.47 10.24 3.00
CA ILE A 59 -2.34 10.18 2.08
C ILE A 59 -2.73 10.79 0.74
N HIS A 60 -1.81 11.54 0.14
CA HIS A 60 -1.96 12.11 -1.19
C HIS A 60 -1.28 11.21 -2.22
N ILE A 61 -2.00 10.82 -3.26
CA ILE A 61 -1.47 10.05 -4.39
C ILE A 61 -1.48 10.95 -5.61
N ILE A 62 -0.29 11.25 -6.14
CA ILE A 62 -0.15 12.02 -7.36
C ILE A 62 -0.15 11.04 -8.54
N THR A 63 -1.19 11.11 -9.37
CA THR A 63 -1.33 10.28 -10.57
C THR A 63 -1.29 11.15 -11.83
N ALA A 64 -1.14 10.53 -13.01
CA ALA A 64 -1.24 11.23 -14.29
C ALA A 64 -2.63 11.89 -14.51
N ASN A 65 -3.66 11.41 -13.81
CA ASN A 65 -5.03 11.92 -13.90
C ASN A 65 -5.33 13.01 -12.85
N GLY A 66 -4.32 13.40 -12.06
CA GLY A 66 -4.45 14.37 -10.97
C GLY A 66 -4.16 13.76 -9.60
N GLU A 67 -4.38 14.57 -8.58
CA GLU A 67 -4.17 14.21 -7.18
C GLU A 67 -5.40 13.51 -6.61
N GLN A 68 -5.18 12.38 -5.93
CA GLN A 68 -6.20 11.64 -5.22
C GLN A 68 -5.84 11.52 -3.74
N VAL A 69 -6.77 11.89 -2.86
CA VAL A 69 -6.59 11.77 -1.42
C VAL A 69 -7.21 10.47 -0.94
N ILE A 70 -6.42 9.63 -0.27
CA ILE A 70 -6.83 8.39 0.35
C ILE A 70 -6.94 8.61 1.85
N LYS A 71 -8.13 8.42 2.40
CA LYS A 71 -8.44 8.70 3.81
C LYS A 71 -8.49 7.45 4.66
N ASP A 72 -8.75 6.31 4.04
CA ASP A 72 -8.87 5.05 4.73
C ASP A 72 -8.41 3.87 3.87
N LYS A 73 -8.32 2.71 4.52
CA LYS A 73 -7.91 1.45 3.89
C LYS A 73 -8.87 0.98 2.78
N PHE A 74 -10.16 1.35 2.82
CA PHE A 74 -11.12 0.96 1.78
C PHE A 74 -10.98 1.81 0.52
N GLU A 75 -10.66 3.09 0.67
CA GLU A 75 -10.29 3.95 -0.46
C GLU A 75 -8.97 3.48 -1.10
N LEU A 76 -7.99 3.07 -0.28
CA LEU A 76 -6.74 2.50 -0.77
C LEU A 76 -6.97 1.21 -1.57
N SER A 77 -7.80 0.29 -1.06
CA SER A 77 -8.09 -0.98 -1.74
C SER A 77 -8.83 -0.75 -3.06
N LYS A 78 -9.83 0.14 -3.07
CA LYS A 78 -10.51 0.56 -4.31
C LYS A 78 -9.55 1.17 -5.31
N PHE A 79 -8.63 2.02 -4.85
CA PHE A 79 -7.63 2.62 -5.73
C PHE A 79 -6.70 1.57 -6.35
N ILE A 80 -6.22 0.61 -5.57
CA ILE A 80 -5.38 -0.47 -6.11
C ILE A 80 -6.19 -1.32 -7.12
N GLN A 81 -7.48 -1.57 -6.86
CA GLN A 81 -8.37 -2.26 -7.80
C GLN A 81 -8.62 -1.50 -9.11
N THR A 82 -8.57 -0.16 -9.11
CA THR A 82 -8.70 0.60 -10.37
C THR A 82 -7.44 0.46 -11.23
N LEU A 83 -6.27 0.26 -10.61
CA LEU A 83 -5.01 0.02 -11.30
C LEU A 83 -4.88 -1.42 -11.78
N ASP A 84 -5.35 -2.38 -10.97
CA ASP A 84 -5.38 -3.78 -11.34
C ASP A 84 -6.68 -4.47 -10.89
N LYS A 85 -7.56 -4.70 -11.87
CA LYS A 85 -8.85 -5.36 -11.68
C LYS A 85 -8.75 -6.83 -11.26
N TYR A 86 -7.59 -7.46 -11.39
CA TYR A 86 -7.35 -8.85 -11.02
C TYR A 86 -6.96 -9.00 -9.55
N ILE A 87 -6.62 -7.90 -8.89
CA ILE A 87 -6.43 -7.87 -7.45
C ILE A 87 -7.79 -7.74 -6.78
N ASP A 88 -8.15 -8.73 -5.99
CA ASP A 88 -9.32 -8.65 -5.12
C ASP A 88 -8.90 -8.90 -3.68
N PHE A 89 -8.88 -7.82 -2.89
CA PHE A 89 -8.54 -7.83 -1.48
C PHE A 89 -9.49 -8.70 -0.63
N THR A 90 -10.67 -9.06 -1.16
CA THR A 90 -11.60 -9.96 -0.48
C THR A 90 -11.23 -11.44 -0.60
N ILE A 91 -10.27 -11.79 -1.48
CA ILE A 91 -9.79 -13.16 -1.69
C ILE A 91 -8.31 -13.34 -1.34
N ASP A 92 -7.53 -12.26 -1.26
CA ASP A 92 -6.12 -12.35 -0.88
C ASP A 92 -5.96 -12.76 0.60
N ARG A 93 -5.46 -13.98 0.82
CA ARG A 93 -5.37 -14.59 2.15
C ARG A 93 -4.35 -13.88 3.04
N ASP A 94 -3.25 -13.37 2.48
CA ASP A 94 -2.20 -12.72 3.26
C ASP A 94 -2.55 -11.26 3.57
N PHE A 95 -3.47 -10.67 2.81
CA PHE A 95 -3.85 -9.26 2.93
C PHE A 95 -5.23 -9.02 3.54
N LYS A 96 -6.05 -10.06 3.72
CA LYS A 96 -7.28 -10.00 4.54
C LYS A 96 -7.05 -9.50 5.97
N ASP A 97 -5.89 -9.81 6.54
CA ASP A 97 -5.56 -9.34 7.89
C ASP A 97 -5.18 -7.84 7.93
N TYR A 98 -5.03 -7.20 6.77
CA TYR A 98 -4.61 -5.80 6.64
C TYR A 98 -5.75 -4.83 6.26
N PHE A 99 -6.84 -5.33 5.65
CA PHE A 99 -7.98 -4.52 5.18
C PHE A 99 -9.28 -4.89 5.88
#